data_AF-A0A3Q2FVI3-F1
#
_entry.id   AF-A0A3Q2FVI3-F1
#
_cell.length_a   1.000
_cell.length_b   1.000
_cell.length_c   1.000
_cell.angle_alpha   90.00
_cell.angle_beta   90.00
_cell.angle_gamma   90.00
#
_symmetry.space_group_name_H-M   'P 1'
#
loop_
_entity.id
_entity.type
_entity.pdbx_description
1 polymer ?
#
loop_
_entity_poly.entity_id
_entity_poly.type
_entity_poly.pdbx_seq_one_letter_code
_entity_poly.pdbx_strand_id
1 'polypeptide(L)'
;MPLLWQSIIMIGTMLVMLNLCTDVRMAAELNTKRRSFLDFEWSYFWSWSRFVDYVQCVLAFTLVAAYITYLLLDSALFVETLGFLAVFTEAMLGTPQLYCNYQNKSTEGMSIKMVLMWTSGDTFKTGYFLLTEAPVQFWTCGLLQVFVDVAILFQVYYYSRYPQKPVSHTVSLTTSAKVL
;
A
#
# COMPACT_ATOMS: atom_id res chain seq x y z
N MET A 1 -13.85 14.04 10.55
CA MET A 1 -12.62 14.54 11.20
C MET A 1 -11.57 13.45 11.53
N PRO A 2 -11.90 12.26 12.07
CA PRO A 2 -10.87 11.25 12.39
C PRO A 2 -10.13 10.70 11.15
N LEU A 3 -10.82 10.57 10.01
CA LEU A 3 -10.22 10.08 8.74
C LEU A 3 -9.15 11.02 8.17
N LEU A 4 -9.31 12.34 8.34
CA LEU A 4 -8.33 13.32 7.89
C LEU A 4 -7.04 13.21 8.69
N TRP A 5 -7.16 13.07 10.01
CA TRP A 5 -6.01 12.91 10.90
C TRP A 5 -5.25 11.61 10.60
N GLN A 6 -5.97 10.52 10.34
CA GLN A 6 -5.39 9.23 9.93
C GLN A 6 -4.59 9.37 8.63
N SER A 7 -5.14 10.05 7.62
CA SER A 7 -4.45 10.29 6.35
C SER A 7 -3.19 11.13 6.52
N ILE A 8 -3.24 12.20 7.32
CA ILE A 8 -2.08 13.06 7.61
C ILE A 8 -0.96 12.26 8.29
N ILE A 9 -1.29 11.45 9.30
CA ILE A 9 -0.31 10.61 9.99
C ILE A 9 0.29 9.58 9.03
N MET A 10 -0.52 8.92 8.20
CA MET A 10 -0.05 7.91 7.26
C MET A 10 0.87 8.49 6.19
N ILE A 11 0.57 9.68 5.67
CA ILE A 11 1.44 10.38 4.72
C ILE A 11 2.77 10.74 5.41
N GLY A 12 2.71 11.26 6.64
CA GLY A 12 3.90 11.59 7.42
C GLY A 12 4.82 10.39 7.67
N THR A 13 4.27 9.23 8.05
CA THR A 13 5.08 8.03 8.30
C THR A 13 5.70 7.47 7.02
N MET A 14 4.97 7.48 5.90
CA MET A 14 5.51 7.06 4.60
C MET A 14 6.63 7.99 4.12
N LEU A 15 6.51 9.30 4.35
CA LEU A 15 7.56 10.26 4.05
C LEU A 15 8.81 10.05 4.90
N VAL A 16 8.66 9.75 6.20
CA VAL A 16 9.79 9.44 7.09
C VAL A 16 10.48 8.14 6.70
N MET A 17 9.72 7.10 6.35
CA MET A 17 10.28 5.82 5.88
C MET A 17 11.05 6.00 4.57
N LEU A 18 10.51 6.81 3.64
CA LEU A 18 11.21 7.18 2.40
C LEU A 18 12.50 7.94 2.70
N ASN A 19 12.48 8.93 3.59
CA ASN A 19 13.66 9.70 3.97
C ASN A 19 14.75 8.80 4.58
N LEU A 20 14.37 7.88 5.47
CA LEU A 20 15.30 6.89 6.04
C LEU A 20 15.87 5.96 4.97
N CYS A 21 15.03 5.46 4.05
CA CYS A 21 15.48 4.59 2.96
C CYS A 21 16.44 5.31 2.00
N THR A 22 16.17 6.59 1.70
CA THR A 22 17.04 7.41 0.86
C THR A 22 18.34 7.76 1.57
N ASP A 23 18.30 8.08 2.87
CA ASP A 23 19.49 8.40 3.66
C ASP A 23 20.40 7.18 3.81
N VAL A 24 19.84 5.99 4.05
CA VAL A 24 20.61 4.73 4.11
C VAL A 24 21.19 4.37 2.74
N ARG A 25 20.43 4.52 1.66
CA ARG A 25 20.93 4.28 0.28
C ARG A 25 22.02 5.27 -0.10
N MET A 26 21.89 6.54 0.27
CA MET A 26 22.91 7.56 0.04
C MET A 26 24.16 7.35 0.90
N ALA A 27 24.00 6.90 2.14
CA ALA A 27 25.13 6.52 2.98
C ALA A 27 25.87 5.28 2.45
N ALA A 28 25.16 4.36 1.77
CA ALA A 28 25.76 3.20 1.12
C ALA A 28 26.42 3.55 -0.24
N GLU A 29 25.90 4.51 -0.99
CA GLU A 29 26.50 5.00 -2.23
C GLU A 29 27.38 6.25 -2.02
N LEU A 30 28.60 6.05 -1.52
CA LEU A 30 29.59 7.11 -1.32
C LEU A 30 30.11 7.79 -2.61
N ASN A 31 29.61 7.48 -3.82
CA ASN A 31 30.26 7.90 -5.06
C ASN A 31 29.37 8.33 -6.24
N THR A 32 28.06 8.56 -6.05
CA THR A 32 27.22 8.99 -7.18
C THR A 32 27.27 10.51 -7.37
N LYS A 33 27.95 10.89 -8.46
CA LYS A 33 28.22 12.23 -9.00
C LYS A 33 27.05 13.22 -8.79
N ARG A 34 27.30 14.32 -8.06
CA ARG A 34 26.41 15.48 -7.85
C ARG A 34 25.89 16.04 -9.18
N ARG A 35 24.65 15.74 -9.57
CA ARG A 35 24.01 16.30 -10.77
C ARG A 35 22.65 16.91 -10.43
N SER A 36 22.35 18.00 -11.13
CA SER A 36 21.28 18.96 -10.82
C SER A 36 20.07 18.76 -11.75
N PHE A 37 18.89 19.05 -11.19
CA PHE A 37 17.50 19.10 -11.66
C PHE A 37 17.12 19.35 -13.14
N LEU A 38 18.04 19.63 -14.07
CA LEU A 38 17.68 20.04 -15.44
C LEU A 38 17.90 18.98 -16.52
N ASP A 39 18.50 17.83 -16.18
CA ASP A 39 18.56 16.69 -17.11
C ASP A 39 17.23 15.94 -17.05
N PHE A 40 16.25 16.42 -17.83
CA PHE A 40 14.91 15.86 -17.98
C PHE A 40 14.94 14.58 -18.84
N GLU A 41 15.75 13.60 -18.45
CA GLU A 41 15.79 12.29 -19.07
C GLU A 41 14.75 11.37 -18.40
N TRP A 42 13.71 10.99 -19.15
CA TRP A 42 12.64 10.06 -18.72
C TRP A 42 13.17 8.72 -18.17
N SER A 43 14.39 8.33 -18.56
CA SER A 43 15.09 7.13 -18.05
C SER A 43 15.48 7.24 -16.57
N TYR A 44 15.53 8.44 -15.99
CA TYR A 44 15.93 8.71 -14.61
C TYR A 44 14.80 9.29 -13.75
N PHE A 45 13.58 9.36 -14.30
CA PHE A 45 12.38 9.87 -13.61
C PHE A 45 12.07 9.15 -12.29
N TRP A 46 12.63 7.96 -12.06
CA TRP A 46 12.43 7.17 -10.83
C TRP A 46 13.71 6.99 -9.99
N SER A 47 14.84 7.59 -10.36
CA SER A 47 16.12 7.51 -9.61
C SER A 47 16.39 8.79 -8.84
N TRP A 48 15.47 9.18 -7.95
CA TRP A 48 15.59 10.38 -7.14
C TRP A 48 16.80 10.29 -6.20
N SER A 49 17.80 11.14 -6.42
CA SER A 49 19.01 11.18 -5.58
C SER A 49 18.74 11.84 -4.24
N ARG A 50 17.87 12.86 -4.17
CA ARG A 50 17.53 13.55 -2.92
C ARG A 50 16.04 13.44 -2.63
N PHE A 51 15.72 13.14 -1.38
CA PHE A 51 14.34 13.12 -0.87
C PHE A 51 13.60 14.44 -1.14
N VAL A 52 14.31 15.58 -1.08
CA VAL A 52 13.76 16.92 -1.38
C VAL A 52 13.23 17.02 -2.82
N ASP A 53 13.94 16.43 -3.78
CA ASP A 53 13.61 16.49 -5.21
C ASP A 53 12.31 15.69 -5.50
N TYR A 54 12.16 14.55 -4.83
CA TYR A 54 10.92 13.76 -4.82
C TYR A 54 9.75 14.53 -4.21
N VAL A 55 9.94 15.12 -3.01
CA VAL A 55 8.89 15.87 -2.32
C VAL A 55 8.43 17.08 -3.13
N GLN A 56 9.35 17.81 -3.78
CA GLN A 56 9.01 18.95 -4.63
C GLN A 56 8.20 18.53 -5.86
N CYS A 57 8.55 17.43 -6.51
CA CYS A 57 7.78 16.89 -7.64
C CYS A 57 6.37 16.47 -7.21
N VAL A 58 6.26 15.75 -6.09
CA VAL A 58 4.97 15.31 -5.54
C VAL A 58 4.10 16.50 -5.14
N LEU A 59 4.68 17.52 -4.50
CA LEU A 59 3.97 18.75 -4.14
C LEU A 59 3.49 19.51 -5.37
N ALA A 60 4.34 19.67 -6.39
CA ALA A 60 3.96 20.33 -7.64
C ALA A 60 2.81 19.59 -8.33
N PHE A 61 2.91 18.26 -8.46
CA PHE A 61 1.83 17.43 -9.01
C PHE A 61 0.54 17.56 -8.19
N THR A 62 0.64 17.52 -6.86
CA THR A 62 -0.52 17.63 -5.96
C THR A 62 -1.20 19.00 -6.09
N LEU A 63 -0.43 20.10 -6.19
CA LEU A 63 -0.97 21.44 -6.37
C LEU A 63 -1.69 21.59 -7.72
N VAL A 64 -1.11 21.04 -8.79
CA VAL A 64 -1.74 21.03 -10.12
C VAL A 64 -3.03 20.21 -10.11
N ALA A 65 -3.00 19.00 -9.54
CA ALA A 65 -4.18 18.14 -9.43
C ALA A 65 -5.28 18.79 -8.56
N ALA A 66 -4.91 19.45 -7.46
CA ALA A 66 -5.83 20.18 -6.59
C ALA A 66 -6.45 21.38 -7.31
N TYR A 67 -5.66 22.13 -8.08
CA TYR A 67 -6.15 23.25 -8.88
C TYR A 67 -7.14 22.80 -9.96
N ILE A 68 -6.83 21.73 -10.68
CA ILE A 68 -7.73 21.13 -11.68
C ILE A 68 -9.03 20.65 -11.01
N THR A 69 -8.91 19.95 -9.87
CA THR A 69 -10.06 19.48 -9.10
C THR A 69 -10.93 20.63 -8.61
N TYR A 70 -10.33 21.74 -8.17
CA TYR A 70 -11.05 22.93 -7.75
C TYR A 70 -11.87 23.56 -8.88
N LEU A 71 -11.30 23.64 -10.10
CA LEU A 71 -12.01 24.17 -11.26
C LEU A 71 -13.16 23.28 -11.74
N LEU A 72 -13.04 21.96 -11.56
CA LEU A 72 -14.01 20.96 -12.01
C LEU A 72 -14.97 20.51 -10.90
N LEU A 73 -14.92 21.14 -9.72
CA LEU A 73 -15.70 20.76 -8.54
C LEU A 73 -17.21 20.87 -8.75
N ASP A 74 -17.65 21.84 -9.57
CA ASP A 74 -19.07 22.03 -9.90
C ASP A 74 -19.64 20.90 -10.78
N SER A 75 -18.78 20.08 -11.41
CA SER A 75 -19.21 18.96 -12.22
C SER A 75 -19.45 17.72 -11.36
N ALA A 76 -20.73 17.38 -11.15
CA ALA A 76 -21.11 16.17 -10.41
C ALA A 76 -20.50 14.88 -11.01
N LEU A 77 -20.44 14.78 -12.34
CA LEU A 77 -19.84 13.63 -13.02
C LEU A 77 -18.34 13.48 -12.72
N PHE A 78 -17.60 14.60 -12.62
CA PHE A 78 -16.18 14.57 -12.30
C PHE A 78 -15.94 14.12 -10.85
N VAL A 79 -16.73 14.64 -9.91
CA VAL A 79 -16.63 14.25 -8.48
C VAL A 79 -17.00 12.79 -8.29
N GLU A 80 -18.07 12.31 -8.93
CA GLU A 80 -18.51 10.92 -8.89
C GLU A 80 -17.48 9.95 -9.50
N THR A 81 -16.93 10.28 -10.67
CA THR A 81 -15.91 9.43 -11.31
C THR A 81 -14.62 9.36 -10.49
N LEU A 82 -14.17 10.48 -9.91
CA LEU A 82 -13.04 10.48 -8.98
C LEU A 82 -13.31 9.64 -7.72
N GLY A 83 -14.50 9.78 -7.12
CA GLY A 83 -14.91 8.97 -5.97
C GLY A 83 -14.93 7.48 -6.28
N PHE A 84 -15.51 7.10 -7.42
CA PHE A 84 -15.52 5.72 -7.89
C PHE A 84 -14.10 5.18 -8.12
N LEU A 85 -13.24 5.92 -8.82
CA LEU A 85 -11.86 5.51 -9.08
C LEU A 85 -11.04 5.36 -7.79
N ALA A 86 -11.25 6.25 -6.81
CA ALA A 86 -10.59 6.18 -5.51
C ALA A 86 -10.97 4.89 -4.77
N VAL A 87 -12.26 4.61 -4.60
CA VAL A 87 -12.72 3.40 -3.87
C VAL A 87 -12.45 2.12 -4.67
N PHE A 88 -12.49 2.19 -6.00
CA PHE A 88 -12.07 1.08 -6.86
C PHE A 88 -10.58 0.74 -6.68
N THR A 89 -9.73 1.76 -6.60
CA THR A 89 -8.30 1.57 -6.32
C THR A 89 -8.09 0.99 -4.93
N GLU A 90 -8.83 1.45 -3.91
CA GLU A 90 -8.80 0.85 -2.57
C GLU A 90 -9.15 -0.65 -2.62
N ALA A 91 -10.23 -1.05 -3.32
CA ALA A 91 -10.62 -2.44 -3.45
C ALA A 91 -9.58 -3.30 -4.21
N MET A 92 -8.89 -2.71 -5.20
CA MET A 92 -7.82 -3.39 -5.92
C MET A 92 -6.59 -3.68 -5.04
N LEU A 93 -6.32 -2.91 -3.97
CA LEU A 93 -5.15 -3.14 -3.10
C LEU A 93 -5.20 -4.49 -2.37
N GLY A 94 -6.39 -5.01 -2.05
CA GLY A 94 -6.55 -6.33 -1.42
C GLY A 94 -6.36 -7.50 -2.38
N THR A 95 -6.63 -7.29 -3.68
CA THR A 95 -6.59 -8.34 -4.70
C THR A 95 -5.20 -8.98 -4.94
N PRO A 96 -4.09 -8.23 -5.07
CA PRO A 96 -2.77 -8.85 -5.24
C PRO A 96 -2.37 -9.66 -4.01
N GLN A 97 -2.77 -9.22 -2.81
CA GLN A 97 -2.52 -9.94 -1.57
C GLN A 97 -3.27 -11.28 -1.54
N LEU A 98 -4.54 -11.30 -1.99
CA LEU A 98 -5.33 -12.51 -2.17
C LEU A 98 -4.68 -13.47 -3.18
N TYR A 99 -4.18 -12.93 -4.29
CA TYR A 99 -3.52 -13.72 -5.34
C TYR A 99 -2.20 -14.35 -4.85
N CYS A 100 -1.33 -13.58 -4.21
CA CYS A 100 -0.06 -14.08 -3.67
C CYS A 100 -0.29 -15.14 -2.59
N ASN A 101 -1.29 -14.95 -1.73
CA ASN A 101 -1.65 -15.93 -0.70
C ASN A 101 -2.16 -17.24 -1.33
N TYR A 102 -2.97 -17.14 -2.39
CA TYR A 102 -3.43 -18.31 -3.15
C TYR A 102 -2.27 -19.06 -3.84
N GLN A 103 -1.34 -18.33 -4.47
CA GLN A 103 -0.20 -18.90 -5.18
C GLN A 103 0.79 -19.57 -4.21
N ASN A 104 1.12 -18.90 -3.11
CA ASN A 104 2.13 -19.38 -2.17
C ASN A 104 1.58 -20.44 -1.20
N LYS A 105 0.25 -20.57 -1.07
CA LYS A 105 -0.45 -21.47 -0.12
C LYS A 105 0.09 -21.36 1.31
N SER A 106 0.67 -20.21 1.64
CA SER A 106 1.38 -19.94 2.87
C SER A 106 1.23 -18.46 3.19
N THR A 107 0.96 -18.17 4.45
CA THR A 107 0.75 -16.81 4.97
C THR A 107 1.98 -16.32 5.73
N GLU A 108 3.17 -16.75 5.34
CA GLU A 108 4.40 -16.25 5.94
C GLU A 108 4.52 -14.74 5.68
N GLY A 109 4.55 -13.96 6.76
CA GLY A 109 4.61 -12.50 6.73
C GLY A 109 3.29 -11.76 6.98
N MET A 110 2.14 -12.46 7.03
CA MET A 110 0.84 -11.83 7.25
C MET A 110 0.27 -12.13 8.64
N SER A 111 0.19 -11.11 9.51
CA SER A 111 -0.35 -11.27 10.87
C SER A 111 -1.88 -11.33 10.85
N ILE A 112 -2.46 -12.42 11.35
CA ILE A 112 -3.92 -12.59 11.50
C ILE A 112 -4.56 -11.40 12.24
N LYS A 113 -3.87 -10.84 13.24
CA LYS A 113 -4.38 -9.71 14.03
C LYS A 113 -4.48 -8.43 13.19
N MET A 114 -3.49 -8.18 12.33
CA MET A 114 -3.54 -7.08 11.36
C MET A 114 -4.70 -7.30 10.38
N VAL A 115 -4.85 -8.55 9.92
CA VAL A 115 -5.92 -8.94 8.99
C VAL A 115 -7.32 -8.91 9.63
N LEU A 116 -7.44 -8.98 10.95
CA LEU A 116 -8.72 -8.75 11.62
C LEU A 116 -9.03 -7.26 11.77
N MET A 117 -7.99 -6.45 12.01
CA MET A 117 -8.12 -5.02 12.29
C MET A 117 -8.49 -4.20 11.05
N TRP A 118 -7.94 -4.50 9.88
CA TRP A 118 -8.33 -3.82 8.64
C TRP A 118 -9.78 -4.17 8.20
N THR A 119 -10.19 -5.44 8.24
CA THR A 119 -11.54 -5.94 7.92
C THR A 119 -12.58 -5.34 8.85
N SER A 120 -12.28 -5.20 10.15
CA SER A 120 -13.19 -4.51 11.06
C SER A 120 -13.30 -3.02 10.69
N GLY A 121 -12.18 -2.36 10.37
CA GLY A 121 -12.16 -0.99 9.85
C GLY A 121 -13.04 -0.80 8.62
N ASP A 122 -12.90 -1.68 7.61
CA ASP A 122 -13.64 -1.60 6.35
C ASP A 122 -15.13 -1.94 6.52
N THR A 123 -15.45 -2.86 7.43
CA THR A 123 -16.84 -3.16 7.83
C THR A 123 -17.49 -1.95 8.50
N PHE A 124 -16.79 -1.29 9.44
CA PHE A 124 -17.31 -0.09 10.11
C PHE A 124 -17.42 1.10 9.15
N LYS A 125 -16.45 1.30 8.25
CA LYS A 125 -16.48 2.34 7.20
C LYS A 125 -17.68 2.16 6.28
N THR A 126 -17.92 0.93 5.81
CA THR A 126 -19.06 0.60 4.95
C THR A 126 -20.39 0.74 5.69
N GLY A 127 -20.46 0.31 6.95
CA GLY A 127 -21.65 0.49 7.80
C GLY A 127 -21.98 1.97 8.05
N TYR A 128 -20.96 2.81 8.25
CA TYR A 128 -21.14 4.25 8.35
C TYR A 128 -21.75 4.83 7.08
N PHE A 129 -21.22 4.48 5.90
CA PHE A 129 -21.75 4.97 4.62
C PHE A 129 -23.19 4.53 4.33
N LEU A 130 -23.56 3.32 4.77
CA LEU A 130 -24.93 2.82 4.64
C LEU A 130 -25.91 3.60 5.54
N LEU A 131 -25.50 3.92 6.78
CA LEU A 131 -26.33 4.67 7.72
C LEU A 131 -26.46 6.16 7.36
N THR A 132 -25.45 6.74 6.72
CA THR A 132 -25.47 8.14 6.29
C THR A 132 -26.12 8.36 4.92
N GLU A 133 -26.73 7.34 4.32
CA GLU A 133 -27.27 7.36 2.95
C GLU A 133 -26.29 7.97 1.93
N ALA A 134 -25.02 7.54 2.00
CA ALA A 134 -23.99 8.02 1.09
C ALA A 134 -24.30 7.60 -0.38
N PRO A 135 -23.78 8.32 -1.38
CA PRO A 135 -24.00 8.01 -2.79
C PRO A 135 -23.72 6.54 -3.12
N VAL A 136 -24.48 5.99 -4.07
CA VAL A 136 -24.53 4.53 -4.31
C VAL A 136 -23.16 3.88 -4.59
N GLN A 137 -22.23 4.66 -5.12
CA GLN A 137 -20.86 4.27 -5.43
C GLN A 137 -20.07 3.86 -4.18
N PHE A 138 -20.25 4.59 -3.07
CA PHE A 138 -19.47 4.36 -1.85
C PHE A 138 -19.86 3.08 -1.13
N TRP A 139 -21.16 2.80 -0.99
CA TRP A 139 -21.60 1.57 -0.32
C TRP A 139 -21.45 0.34 -1.22
N THR A 140 -21.67 0.47 -2.54
CA THR A 140 -21.48 -0.66 -3.48
C THR A 140 -20.03 -1.11 -3.54
N CYS A 141 -19.10 -0.18 -3.73
CA CYS A 141 -17.67 -0.51 -3.74
C CYS A 141 -17.14 -0.88 -2.35
N GLY A 142 -17.66 -0.28 -1.28
CA GLY A 142 -17.31 -0.65 0.10
C GLY A 142 -17.70 -2.09 0.46
N LEU A 143 -18.89 -2.56 0.01
CA LEU A 143 -19.29 -3.96 0.19
C LEU A 143 -18.36 -4.94 -0.55
N LEU A 144 -17.93 -4.58 -1.77
CA LEU A 144 -16.96 -5.38 -2.52
C LEU A 144 -15.61 -5.44 -1.80
N GLN A 145 -15.16 -4.34 -1.21
CA GLN A 145 -13.94 -4.30 -0.41
C GLN A 145 -14.04 -5.23 0.81
N VAL A 146 -15.11 -5.11 1.61
CA VAL A 146 -15.36 -6.01 2.76
C VAL A 146 -15.38 -7.48 2.33
N PHE A 147 -15.95 -7.78 1.16
CA PHE A 147 -15.94 -9.14 0.62
C PHE A 147 -14.52 -9.66 0.32
N VAL A 148 -13.67 -8.83 -0.30
CA VAL A 148 -12.27 -9.17 -0.57
C VAL A 148 -11.51 -9.38 0.75
N ASP A 149 -11.71 -8.51 1.74
CA ASP A 149 -11.04 -8.62 3.04
C ASP A 149 -11.43 -9.89 3.79
N VAL A 150 -12.72 -10.26 3.77
CA VAL A 150 -13.21 -11.51 4.36
C VAL A 150 -12.63 -12.72 3.63
N ALA A 151 -12.48 -12.66 2.29
CA ALA A 151 -11.84 -13.72 1.53
C ALA A 151 -10.36 -13.90 1.92
N ILE A 152 -9.61 -12.80 2.11
CA ILE A 152 -8.23 -12.85 2.60
C ILE A 152 -8.19 -13.42 4.02
N LEU A 153 -9.07 -12.97 4.90
CA LEU A 153 -9.16 -13.46 6.27
C LEU A 153 -9.45 -14.97 6.33
N PHE A 154 -10.37 -15.43 5.48
CA PHE A 154 -10.67 -16.85 5.35
C PHE A 154 -9.45 -17.65 4.88
N GLN A 155 -8.76 -17.20 3.84
CA GLN A 155 -7.54 -17.84 3.38
C GLN A 155 -6.48 -17.89 4.49
N VAL A 156 -6.30 -16.78 5.21
CA VAL A 156 -5.32 -16.70 6.29
C VAL A 156 -5.65 -17.64 7.44
N TYR A 157 -6.92 -17.70 7.84
CA TYR A 157 -7.38 -18.64 8.85
C TYR A 157 -7.21 -20.10 8.41
N TYR A 158 -7.52 -20.41 7.15
CA TYR A 158 -7.39 -21.76 6.59
C TYR A 158 -5.92 -22.22 6.53
N TYR A 159 -5.02 -21.41 5.96
CA TYR A 159 -3.59 -21.74 5.87
C TYR A 159 -2.89 -21.75 7.24
N SER A 160 -3.35 -20.93 8.20
CA SER A 160 -2.82 -20.99 9.58
C SER A 160 -3.26 -22.25 10.33
N ARG A 161 -4.43 -22.83 10.01
CA ARG A 161 -4.93 -24.08 10.63
C ARG A 161 -4.32 -25.33 10.02
N TYR A 162 -3.92 -25.27 8.75
CA TYR A 162 -3.18 -26.31 8.06
C TYR A 162 -1.78 -25.81 7.71
N PRO A 163 -0.88 -25.61 8.71
CA PRO A 163 0.49 -25.28 8.40
C PRO A 163 1.04 -26.37 7.48
N GLN A 164 1.42 -25.97 6.25
CA GLN A 164 2.27 -26.82 5.44
C GLN A 164 3.49 -27.09 6.31
N LYS A 165 3.71 -28.35 6.69
CA LYS A 165 4.91 -28.75 7.43
C LYS A 165 6.10 -28.10 6.72
N PRO A 166 7.03 -27.45 7.44
CA PRO A 166 8.21 -26.89 6.79
C PRO A 166 8.80 -27.99 5.93
N VAL A 167 8.96 -27.72 4.64
CA VAL A 167 9.86 -28.53 3.82
C VAL A 167 11.17 -28.44 4.56
N SER A 168 11.59 -29.58 5.14
CA SER A 168 12.91 -29.71 5.72
C SER A 168 13.89 -29.28 4.64
N HIS A 169 14.35 -28.03 4.70
CA HIS A 169 15.71 -27.74 4.29
C HIS A 169 16.58 -28.47 5.31
N THR A 170 16.71 -29.78 5.07
CA THR A 170 17.86 -30.56 5.47
C THR A 170 19.05 -29.87 4.82
N VAL A 171 19.52 -28.80 5.45
CA VAL A 171 20.89 -28.35 5.27
C VAL A 171 21.70 -29.47 5.91
N SER A 172 22.14 -30.41 5.08
CA SER A 172 23.14 -31.40 5.39
C SER A 172 24.45 -30.67 5.75
N LEU A 173 24.55 -30.19 6.98
CA LEU A 173 25.83 -29.88 7.63
C LEU A 173 26.24 -31.09 8.50
N THR A 174 26.46 -32.20 7.81
CA THR A 174 27.30 -33.31 8.26
C THR A 174 28.14 -33.63 7.03
N THR A 175 29.38 -33.17 6.92
CA THR A 175 30.52 -33.90 7.49
C THR A 175 31.78 -33.03 7.32
N SER A 176 32.39 -32.61 8.43
CA SER A 176 33.85 -32.58 8.64
C SER A 176 34.17 -31.88 9.95
N ALA A 177 33.88 -32.57 11.04
CA ALA A 177 34.66 -32.44 12.25
C ALA A 177 35.43 -33.76 12.43
N LYS A 178 36.75 -33.63 12.63
CA LYS A 178 37.78 -34.64 12.92
C LYS A 178 38.49 -35.28 11.72
N VAL A 179 39.68 -34.77 11.38
CA VAL A 179 40.96 -35.51 11.43
C VAL A 179 42.10 -34.50 11.62
N LEU A 180 42.90 -34.73 12.67
CA LEU A 180 44.19 -34.13 13.09
C LEU A 180 44.28 -32.61 13.33
#